data_AF-A0AA42UGC3-F1
#
_entry.id   AF-A0AA42UGC3-F1
#
_cell.length_a   1.000
_cell.length_b   1.000
_cell.length_c   1.000
_cell.angle_alpha   90.00
_cell.angle_beta   90.00
_cell.angle_gamma   90.00
#
_symmetry.space_group_name_H-M   'P 1'
#
loop_
_entity.id
_entity.type
_entity.pdbx_description
1 polymer ?
#
loop_
_entity_poly.entity_id
_entity_poly.type
_entity_poly.pdbx_seq_one_letter_code
_entity_poly.pdbx_strand_id
1 'polypeptide(L)'
;MKKSKFFKVAGEAAMAAQKDKSFFEKVKAFFNMLGDYKKGSYKPDNMNLFLGFVATLYIISPIDFIPEALFGPFGLIDDFGILLFGMKYFNKEVIKYLAWKDTQRAYANIEDAKIIE
;
A
#
# COMPACT_ATOMS: atom_id res chain seq x y z
N MET A 1 -17.09 -28.15 -8.81
CA MET A 1 -16.11 -27.71 -7.79
C MET A 1 -16.83 -27.38 -6.49
N LYS A 2 -16.42 -27.95 -5.35
CA LYS A 2 -17.06 -27.71 -4.04
C LYS A 2 -16.78 -26.26 -3.60
N LYS A 3 -17.80 -25.40 -3.67
CA LYS A 3 -17.76 -23.98 -3.24
C LYS A 3 -17.13 -23.80 -1.84
N SER A 4 -17.26 -24.79 -0.95
CA SER A 4 -16.70 -24.78 0.41
C SER A 4 -15.17 -24.73 0.50
N LYS A 5 -14.43 -25.29 -0.48
CA LYS A 5 -12.96 -25.19 -0.47
C LYS A 5 -12.49 -23.78 -0.84
N PHE A 6 -13.20 -23.10 -1.73
CA PHE A 6 -12.86 -21.74 -2.16
C PHE A 6 -13.03 -20.72 -1.04
N PHE A 7 -14.18 -20.73 -0.34
CA PHE A 7 -14.40 -19.84 0.80
C PHE A 7 -13.43 -20.09 1.96
N LYS A 8 -13.01 -21.35 2.19
CA LYS A 8 -12.02 -21.69 3.21
C LYS A 8 -10.64 -21.16 2.85
N VAL A 9 -10.18 -21.35 1.60
CA VAL A 9 -8.89 -20.85 1.13
C VAL A 9 -8.87 -19.32 1.11
N ALA A 10 -9.96 -18.68 0.69
CA ALA A 10 -10.09 -17.22 0.72
C ALA A 10 -10.07 -16.66 2.16
N GLY A 11 -10.77 -17.32 3.09
CA GLY A 11 -10.76 -16.96 4.52
C GLY A 11 -9.38 -17.15 5.17
N GLU A 12 -8.69 -18.24 4.84
CA GLU A 12 -7.32 -18.51 5.31
C GLU A 12 -6.32 -17.47 4.79
N ALA A 13 -6.41 -17.09 3.51
CA ALA A 13 -5.58 -16.04 2.92
C ALA A 13 -5.86 -14.66 3.53
N ALA A 14 -7.14 -14.33 3.78
CA ALA A 14 -7.52 -13.08 4.43
C ALA A 14 -7.02 -13.00 5.88
N MET A 15 -7.13 -14.09 6.65
CA MET A 15 -6.58 -14.15 8.01
C MET A 15 -5.04 -14.08 8.03
N ALA A 16 -4.37 -14.71 7.06
CA ALA A 16 -2.91 -14.64 6.93
C ALA A 16 -2.44 -13.22 6.58
N ALA A 17 -3.11 -12.54 5.65
CA ALA A 17 -2.85 -11.15 5.31
C ALA A 17 -3.10 -10.19 6.48
N GLN A 18 -4.14 -10.45 7.28
CA GLN A 18 -4.46 -9.68 8.49
C GLN A 18 -3.44 -9.91 9.63
N LYS A 19 -2.75 -11.06 9.65
CA LYS A 19 -1.68 -11.36 10.63
C LYS A 19 -0.29 -10.91 10.17
N ASP A 20 -0.11 -10.58 8.89
CA ASP A 20 1.18 -10.18 8.36
C ASP A 20 1.51 -8.73 8.75
N LYS A 21 2.32 -8.60 9.82
CA LYS A 21 2.84 -7.30 10.29
C LYS A 21 3.55 -6.54 9.17
N SER A 22 4.14 -7.22 8.18
CA SER A 22 4.82 -6.59 7.05
C SER A 22 3.89 -5.69 6.24
N PHE A 23 2.63 -6.11 6.07
CA PHE A 23 1.66 -5.35 5.31
C PHE A 23 1.26 -4.06 6.05
N PHE A 24 0.94 -4.16 7.33
CA PHE A 24 0.61 -2.99 8.16
C PHE A 24 1.75 -1.98 8.24
N GLU A 25 3.01 -2.45 8.32
CA GLU A 25 4.18 -1.57 8.28
C GLU A 25 4.32 -0.84 6.94
N LYS A 26 4.01 -1.49 5.81
CA LYS A 26 3.98 -0.81 4.50
C LYS A 26 2.88 0.24 4.40
N VAL A 27 1.68 -0.05 4.89
CA VAL A 27 0.57 0.93 4.96
C VAL A 27 0.97 2.11 5.83
N LYS A 28 1.55 1.86 7.00
CA LYS A 28 2.06 2.91 7.89
C LYS A 28 3.17 3.73 7.22
N ALA A 29 4.09 3.09 6.51
CA ALA A 29 5.13 3.76 5.74
C ALA A 29 4.53 4.66 4.65
N PHE A 30 3.49 4.20 3.96
CA PHE A 30 2.76 5.00 2.98
C PHE A 30 2.12 6.25 3.61
N PHE A 31 1.48 6.13 4.78
CA PHE A 31 0.93 7.31 5.47
C PHE A 31 2.02 8.29 5.93
N ASN A 32 3.16 7.79 6.41
CA ASN A 32 4.31 8.64 6.75
C ASN A 32 4.83 9.38 5.51
N MET A 33 4.88 8.70 4.36
CA MET A 33 5.25 9.30 3.08
C MET A 33 4.31 10.45 2.70
N LEU A 34 3.00 10.30 2.90
CA LEU A 34 2.04 11.40 2.67
C LEU A 34 2.35 12.62 3.56
N GLY A 35 2.76 12.38 4.80
CA GLY A 35 3.20 13.43 5.72
C GLY A 35 4.44 14.17 5.21
N ASP A 36 5.46 13.43 4.75
CA ASP A 36 6.70 14.01 4.21
C ASP A 36 6.49 14.68 2.84
N TYR A 37 5.55 14.16 2.04
CA TYR A 37 5.09 14.80 0.81
C TYR A 37 4.44 16.16 1.09
N LYS A 38 3.51 16.23 2.06
CA LYS A 38 2.87 17.49 2.47
C LYS A 38 3.87 18.53 2.99
N LYS A 39 4.95 18.08 3.63
CA LYS A 39 6.06 18.94 4.08
C LYS A 39 7.00 19.38 2.95
N GLY A 40 6.87 18.79 1.76
CA GLY A 40 7.75 19.03 0.62
C GLY A 40 9.13 18.37 0.71
N SER A 41 9.40 17.59 1.77
CA SER A 41 10.68 16.91 1.97
C SER A 41 10.84 15.66 1.09
N TYR A 42 9.73 15.02 0.73
CA TYR A 42 9.70 13.89 -0.19
C TYR A 42 8.86 14.20 -1.42
N LYS A 43 9.36 13.86 -2.62
CA LYS A 43 8.65 14.02 -3.90
C LYS A 43 8.33 12.63 -4.48
N PRO A 44 7.12 12.12 -4.24
CA PRO A 44 6.69 10.86 -4.84
C PRO A 44 6.50 11.01 -6.35
N ASP A 45 6.46 9.88 -7.04
CA ASP A 45 5.91 9.86 -8.39
C ASP A 45 4.39 10.06 -8.35
N ASN A 46 3.86 10.97 -9.16
CA ASN A 46 2.44 11.33 -9.14
C ASN A 46 1.52 10.14 -9.47
N MET A 47 1.92 9.29 -10.41
CA MET A 47 1.14 8.11 -10.82
C MET A 47 1.17 7.06 -9.72
N ASN A 48 2.35 6.80 -9.14
CA ASN A 48 2.47 5.83 -8.06
C ASN A 48 1.72 6.31 -6.79
N LEU A 49 1.76 7.61 -6.50
CA LEU A 49 1.02 8.21 -5.38
C LEU A 49 -0.49 8.03 -5.56
N PHE A 50 -1.01 8.35 -6.75
CA PHE A 50 -2.43 8.21 -7.06
C PHE A 50 -2.89 6.74 -6.96
N LEU A 51 -2.19 5.82 -7.66
CA LEU A 51 -2.53 4.40 -7.64
C LEU A 51 -2.35 3.77 -6.25
N GLY A 52 -1.31 4.16 -5.53
CA GLY A 52 -1.07 3.69 -4.16
C GLY A 52 -2.12 4.20 -3.18
N PHE A 53 -2.60 5.43 -3.35
CA PHE A 53 -3.68 6.00 -2.55
C PHE A 53 -5.00 5.28 -2.81
N VAL A 54 -5.37 5.05 -4.08
CA VAL A 54 -6.55 4.28 -4.48
C VAL A 54 -6.50 2.85 -3.92
N ALA A 55 -5.36 2.17 -4.04
CA ALA A 55 -5.16 0.83 -3.48
C ALA A 55 -5.30 0.81 -1.95
N THR A 56 -4.74 1.81 -1.25
CA THR A 56 -4.82 1.89 0.22
C THR A 56 -6.23 2.18 0.70
N LEU A 57 -6.96 3.08 0.02
CA LEU A 57 -8.36 3.37 0.33
C LEU A 57 -9.21 2.10 0.21
N TYR A 58 -9.05 1.32 -0.87
CA TYR A 58 -9.78 0.06 -1.06
C TYR A 58 -9.57 -0.93 0.10
N ILE A 59 -8.36 -0.98 0.67
CA ILE A 59 -8.01 -1.89 1.76
C ILE A 59 -8.61 -1.43 3.09
N ILE A 60 -8.47 -0.14 3.43
CA ILE A 60 -8.90 0.40 4.73
C ILE A 60 -10.40 0.37 4.85
N SER A 61 -11.08 0.70 3.76
CA SER A 61 -12.51 0.62 3.71
C SER A 61 -12.90 0.40 2.26
N PRO A 62 -13.40 -0.79 1.89
CA PRO A 62 -13.97 -1.04 0.58
C PRO A 62 -15.34 -0.32 0.49
N ILE A 63 -15.35 1.00 0.66
CA ILE A 63 -16.54 1.86 0.61
C ILE A 63 -16.75 2.22 -0.85
N ASP A 64 -17.90 2.08 -1.45
CA ASP A 64 -18.89 1.04 -1.32
C ASP A 64 -18.55 -0.01 -2.39
N PHE A 65 -19.13 -1.21 -2.33
CA PHE A 65 -19.56 -1.94 -3.52
C PHE A 65 -19.40 -1.11 -4.81
N ILE A 66 -18.27 -1.24 -5.51
CA ILE A 66 -18.07 -0.60 -6.83
C ILE A 66 -19.22 -0.93 -7.78
N PRO A 67 -20.06 -1.92 -7.42
CA PRO A 67 -21.35 -1.99 -8.03
C PRO A 67 -22.43 -2.41 -6.96
N GLU A 68 -23.63 -1.83 -6.87
CA GLU A 68 -24.59 -1.97 -7.97
C GLU A 68 -23.99 -2.87 -9.05
N ALA A 69 -23.68 -4.17 -8.76
CA ALA A 69 -23.03 -5.13 -9.69
C ALA A 69 -23.37 -4.69 -11.12
N LEU A 70 -22.48 -4.02 -11.87
CA LEU A 70 -22.83 -2.98 -12.85
C LEU A 70 -23.59 -3.63 -14.01
N PHE A 71 -24.86 -3.98 -13.77
CA PHE A 71 -25.75 -4.90 -14.51
C PHE A 71 -25.61 -6.45 -14.32
N GLY A 72 -24.82 -7.01 -13.39
CA GLY A 72 -24.82 -8.48 -13.11
C GLY A 72 -23.45 -9.15 -12.85
N PRO A 73 -23.36 -10.51 -12.87
CA PRO A 73 -22.26 -11.29 -12.27
C PRO A 73 -20.89 -11.27 -12.98
N PHE A 74 -20.69 -10.48 -14.03
CA PHE A 74 -19.45 -10.46 -14.81
C PHE A 74 -18.40 -9.43 -14.35
N GLY A 75 -18.75 -8.49 -13.46
CA GLY A 75 -17.84 -7.40 -13.03
C GLY A 75 -16.73 -7.79 -12.03
N LEU A 76 -16.85 -8.91 -11.32
CA LEU A 76 -15.96 -9.22 -10.19
C LEU A 76 -14.51 -9.60 -10.55
N ILE A 77 -14.25 -9.98 -11.80
CA ILE A 77 -12.97 -10.53 -12.23
C ILE A 77 -12.02 -9.44 -12.76
N ASP A 78 -12.55 -8.35 -13.33
CA ASP A 78 -11.73 -7.27 -13.93
C ASP A 78 -11.11 -6.34 -12.85
N ASP A 79 -11.85 -6.09 -11.75
CA ASP A 79 -11.43 -5.16 -10.70
C ASP A 79 -10.27 -5.67 -9.81
N PHE A 80 -10.15 -6.99 -9.61
CA PHE A 80 -9.01 -7.57 -8.90
C PHE A 80 -7.70 -7.38 -9.65
N GLY A 81 -7.76 -7.34 -10.99
CA GLY A 81 -6.60 -7.05 -11.83
C GLY A 81 -6.10 -5.62 -11.60
N ILE A 82 -7.02 -4.65 -11.58
CA ILE A 82 -6.71 -3.24 -11.29
C ILE A 82 -6.14 -3.08 -9.88
N LEU A 83 -6.67 -3.80 -8.90
CA LEU A 83 -6.16 -3.76 -7.54
C LEU A 83 -4.77 -4.37 -7.40
N LEU A 84 -4.54 -5.55 -7.98
CA LEU A 84 -3.21 -6.18 -8.01
C LEU A 84 -2.20 -5.31 -8.76
N PHE A 85 -2.64 -4.64 -9.82
CA PHE A 85 -1.85 -3.66 -10.54
C PHE A 85 -1.52 -2.46 -9.64
N GLY A 86 -2.51 -1.83 -9.00
CA GLY A 86 -2.32 -0.73 -8.04
C GLY A 86 -1.38 -1.09 -6.89
N MET A 87 -1.46 -2.34 -6.40
CA MET A 87 -0.55 -2.86 -5.37
C MET A 87 0.92 -2.91 -5.81
N LYS A 88 1.21 -3.10 -7.10
CA LYS A 88 2.57 -3.00 -7.64
C LYS A 88 3.10 -1.58 -7.50
N TYR A 89 2.29 -0.57 -7.83
CA TYR A 89 2.67 0.85 -7.75
C TYR A 89 2.78 1.31 -6.30
N PHE A 90 1.86 0.87 -5.45
CA PHE A 90 1.94 1.06 -4.00
C PHE A 90 3.27 0.55 -3.45
N ASN A 91 3.62 -0.72 -3.70
CA ASN A 91 4.87 -1.29 -3.21
C ASN A 91 6.09 -0.56 -3.77
N LYS A 92 6.08 -0.20 -5.05
CA LYS A 92 7.17 0.55 -5.68
C LYS A 92 7.43 1.88 -4.97
N GLU A 93 6.38 2.63 -4.67
CA GLU A 93 6.51 3.93 -4.02
C GLU A 93 6.89 3.80 -2.54
N VAL A 94 6.32 2.84 -1.82
CA VAL A 94 6.69 2.55 -0.43
C VAL A 94 8.17 2.16 -0.30
N ILE A 95 8.68 1.30 -1.19
CA ILE A 95 10.09 0.91 -1.19
C ILE A 95 10.99 2.11 -1.46
N LYS A 96 10.64 2.93 -2.46
CA LYS A 96 11.38 4.14 -2.80
C LYS A 96 11.41 5.12 -1.62
N TYR A 97 10.28 5.30 -0.94
CA TYR A 97 10.16 6.16 0.23
C TYR A 97 11.00 5.64 1.41
N LEU A 98 10.96 4.34 1.69
CA LEU A 98 11.75 3.73 2.77
C LEU A 98 13.25 3.90 2.51
N ALA A 99 13.70 3.65 1.27
CA ALA A 99 15.09 3.86 0.89
C ALA A 99 15.52 5.33 1.09
N TRP A 100 14.69 6.27 0.66
CA TRP A 100 14.93 7.70 0.91
C TRP A 100 14.99 8.00 2.42
N LYS A 101 14.06 7.47 3.22
CA LYS A 101 14.02 7.72 4.66
C LYS A 101 15.26 7.19 5.38
N ASP A 102 15.79 6.06 4.94
CA ASP A 102 17.04 5.51 5.47
C ASP A 102 18.24 6.36 5.07
N THR A 103 18.28 6.94 3.85
CA THR A 103 19.32 7.92 3.50
C THR A 103 19.27 9.16 4.39
N GLN A 104 18.08 9.70 4.68
CA GLN A 104 17.94 10.85 5.59
C GLN A 104 18.45 10.55 7.00
N ARG A 105 18.19 9.33 7.52
CA ARG A 105 18.71 8.88 8.82
C ARG A 105 20.23 8.76 8.82
N ALA A 106 20.81 8.21 7.75
CA ALA A 106 22.25 8.10 7.61
C ALA A 106 22.94 9.46 7.61
N TYR A 107 22.40 10.45 6.87
CA TYR A 107 22.93 11.82 6.88
C TYR A 107 22.82 12.48 8.25
N ALA A 108 21.69 12.35 8.95
CA ALA A 108 21.52 12.88 10.30
C ALA A 108 22.58 12.32 11.28
N ASN A 109 22.84 11.00 11.23
CA ASN A 109 23.84 10.38 12.09
C ASN A 109 25.28 10.85 11.79
N ILE A 110 25.57 11.23 10.55
CA ILE A 110 26.89 11.78 10.16
C ILE A 110 27.05 13.22 10.68
N GLU A 111 26.00 14.03 10.59
CA GLU A 111 26.01 15.40 11.13
C GLU A 111 26.17 15.39 12.65
N ASP A 112 25.44 14.52 13.35
CA ASP A 112 25.56 14.35 14.79
C ASP A 112 26.97 13.91 15.20
N ALA A 113 27.60 13.01 14.44
CA ALA A 113 28.97 12.55 14.72
C ALA A 113 30.03 13.64 14.51
N LYS A 114 29.79 14.59 13.59
CA LYS A 114 30.71 15.70 13.30
C LYS A 114 30.65 16.84 14.34
N ILE A 115 29.56 16.94 15.10
CA ILE A 115 29.36 18.00 16.10
C ILE A 115 30.10 17.68 17.43
N ILE A 116 30.61 16.46 17.60
CA ILE A 116 31.31 16.00 18.80
C ILE A 116 32.84 15.98 18.62
N GLU A 117 33.36 16.57 17.54
CA GLU A 117 34.81 16.75 17.27
C GLU A 117 35.21 18.23 17.43
#